data_AF-A0A636LKM3-F1
#
_entry.id   AF-A0A636LKM3-F1
#
_cell.length_a   1.000
_cell.length_b   1.000
_cell.length_c   1.000
_cell.angle_alpha   90.00
_cell.angle_beta   90.00
_cell.angle_gamma   90.00
#
_symmetry.space_group_name_H-M   'P 1'
#
loop_
_entity.id
_entity.type
_entity.pdbx_description
1 polymer ?
#
loop_
_entity_poly.entity_id
_entity_poly.type
_entity_poly.pdbx_seq_one_letter_code
_entity_poly.pdbx_strand_id
1 'polypeptide(L)'
;MKTVFSLTAAAMMALSGGVSAASAFSLSSADIPANFRLTQQHVFKGFGCSGENISPQLSWRNSPAGTKSYAITVFDPDAPTGSGWWHWTMVNIPAQIHDLPTGADKKT
;
A
#
# COMPACT_ATOMS: atom_id res chain seq x y z
N MET A 1 40.16 -56.10 31.72
CA MET A 1 40.80 -54.77 31.54
C MET A 1 40.17 -54.08 30.34
N LYS A 2 39.88 -52.78 30.49
CA LYS A 2 39.33 -51.79 29.53
C LYS A 2 37.81 -51.54 29.56
N THR A 3 37.47 -50.56 30.41
CA THR A 3 36.27 -49.72 30.54
C THR A 3 36.06 -48.80 29.33
N VAL A 4 34.82 -48.52 28.91
CA VAL A 4 34.35 -47.24 28.30
C VAL A 4 32.81 -47.14 28.48
N PHE A 5 32.30 -46.38 29.46
CA PHE A 5 31.76 -45.01 29.44
C PHE A 5 30.47 -44.73 28.63
N SER A 6 29.43 -44.30 29.35
CA SER A 6 28.13 -43.76 28.94
C SER A 6 28.20 -42.64 27.91
N LEU A 7 27.14 -42.43 27.12
CA LEU A 7 26.69 -41.10 26.68
C LEU A 7 25.24 -41.14 26.19
N THR A 8 24.33 -40.61 27.02
CA THR A 8 23.01 -40.11 26.60
C THR A 8 23.21 -39.00 25.58
N ALA A 9 22.93 -39.25 24.31
CA ALA A 9 22.87 -38.22 23.28
C ALA A 9 21.49 -37.55 23.34
N ALA A 10 21.43 -36.40 24.01
CA ALA A 10 20.27 -35.50 23.99
C ALA A 10 20.04 -35.02 22.54
N ALA A 11 18.86 -35.31 22.00
CA ALA A 11 18.43 -34.84 20.69
C ALA A 11 18.25 -33.31 20.72
N MET A 12 19.27 -32.57 20.28
CA MET A 12 19.12 -31.18 19.87
C MET A 12 18.40 -31.15 18.52
N MET A 13 17.06 -31.18 18.59
CA MET A 13 16.21 -30.89 17.44
C MET A 13 16.33 -29.39 17.18
N ALA A 14 17.17 -29.01 16.22
CA ALA A 14 17.32 -27.64 15.78
C ALA A 14 15.94 -27.10 15.37
N LEU A 15 15.41 -26.13 16.13
CA LEU A 15 14.30 -25.32 15.69
C LEU A 15 14.80 -24.44 14.54
N SER A 16 14.72 -24.96 13.33
CA SER A 16 14.74 -24.15 12.11
C SER A 16 13.43 -23.35 12.09
N GLY A 17 13.39 -22.25 12.85
CA GLY A 17 12.35 -21.25 12.74
C GLY A 17 12.41 -20.64 11.35
N GLY A 18 11.47 -21.02 10.48
CA GLY A 18 11.32 -20.39 9.17
C GLY A 18 11.07 -18.90 9.38
N VAL A 19 11.95 -18.07 8.83
CA VAL A 19 11.71 -16.62 8.77
C VAL A 19 10.54 -16.41 7.82
N SER A 20 9.36 -16.15 8.37
CA SER A 20 8.20 -15.77 7.56
C SER A 20 8.39 -14.31 7.13
N ALA A 21 8.59 -14.09 5.84
CA ALA A 21 8.58 -12.73 5.30
C ALA A 21 7.18 -12.13 5.50
N ALA A 22 7.11 -10.92 6.07
CA ALA A 22 5.86 -10.20 6.15
C ALA A 22 5.28 -10.02 4.74
N SER A 23 3.96 -10.17 4.60
CA SER A 23 3.27 -9.91 3.34
C SER A 23 3.60 -8.50 2.84
N ALA A 24 3.82 -8.36 1.54
CA ALA A 24 4.10 -7.05 0.94
C ALA A 24 2.93 -6.09 1.20
N PHE A 25 3.27 -4.85 1.56
CA PHE A 25 2.30 -3.75 1.60
C PHE A 25 1.71 -3.58 0.20
N SER A 26 0.38 -3.59 0.11
CA SER A 26 -0.32 -3.60 -1.17
C SER A 26 -1.41 -2.55 -1.22
N LEU A 27 -1.61 -1.94 -2.39
CA LEU A 27 -2.67 -0.99 -2.70
C LEU A 27 -3.51 -1.52 -3.86
N SER A 28 -4.82 -1.35 -3.78
CA SER A 28 -5.78 -1.70 -4.84
C SER A 28 -6.89 -0.66 -4.94
N SER A 29 -7.58 -0.62 -6.06
CA SER A 29 -8.76 0.21 -6.29
C SER A 29 -9.84 -0.62 -6.98
N ALA A 30 -11.09 -0.46 -6.55
CA ALA A 30 -12.24 -0.95 -7.29
C ALA A 30 -12.52 -0.13 -8.56
N ASP A 31 -12.08 1.13 -8.59
CA ASP A 31 -12.40 2.06 -9.67
C ASP A 31 -11.29 2.12 -10.74
N ILE A 32 -10.02 1.88 -10.34
CA ILE A 32 -8.85 1.96 -11.22
C ILE A 32 -8.06 0.65 -11.18
N PRO A 33 -8.29 -0.26 -12.15
CA PRO A 33 -7.42 -1.41 -12.35
C PRO A 33 -5.99 -0.95 -12.71
N ALA A 34 -4.98 -1.65 -12.21
CA ALA A 34 -3.58 -1.28 -12.45
C ALA A 34 -3.23 -1.31 -13.95
N ASN A 35 -2.59 -0.25 -14.43
CA ASN A 35 -2.19 -0.07 -15.84
C ASN A 35 -3.36 0.05 -16.84
N PHE A 36 -4.56 0.39 -16.36
CA PHE A 36 -5.68 0.72 -17.23
C PHE A 36 -5.87 2.24 -17.35
N ARG A 37 -6.57 2.62 -18.43
CA ARG A 37 -6.92 4.02 -18.65
C ARG A 37 -7.99 4.47 -17.64
N LEU A 38 -7.80 5.66 -17.07
CA LEU A 38 -8.79 6.28 -16.20
C LEU A 38 -10.12 6.47 -16.91
N THR A 39 -11.21 6.22 -16.19
CA THR A 39 -12.57 6.50 -16.64
C THR A 39 -12.91 7.98 -16.50
N GLN A 40 -13.99 8.45 -17.14
CA GLN A 40 -14.42 9.85 -17.05
C GLN A 40 -14.71 10.31 -15.61
N GLN A 41 -15.03 9.38 -14.72
CA GLN A 41 -15.26 9.66 -13.31
C GLN A 41 -14.06 10.33 -12.62
N HIS A 42 -12.84 9.93 -12.98
CA HIS A 42 -11.60 10.43 -12.38
C HIS A 42 -10.89 11.51 -13.21
N VAL A 43 -11.37 11.77 -14.43
CA VAL A 43 -10.84 12.84 -15.27
C VAL A 43 -11.26 14.20 -14.71
N PHE A 44 -10.36 15.18 -14.81
CA PHE A 44 -10.62 16.54 -14.34
C PHE A 44 -11.83 17.19 -15.04
N LYS A 45 -12.49 18.11 -14.35
CA LYS A 45 -13.64 18.89 -14.85
C LYS A 45 -13.23 20.36 -15.04
N GLY A 46 -12.47 20.62 -16.09
CA GLY A 46 -11.88 21.92 -16.38
C GLY A 46 -10.72 21.80 -17.36
N PHE A 47 -10.16 22.94 -17.78
CA PHE A 47 -9.01 23.01 -18.69
C PHE A 47 -9.19 22.19 -19.99
N GLY A 48 -10.42 22.16 -20.52
CA GLY A 48 -10.76 21.39 -21.72
C GLY A 48 -11.09 19.91 -21.47
N CYS A 49 -10.98 19.43 -20.22
CA CYS A 49 -11.47 18.11 -19.81
C CYS A 49 -12.93 18.18 -19.32
N SER A 50 -13.67 17.08 -19.49
CA SER A 50 -15.11 16.97 -19.21
C SER A 50 -15.47 15.86 -18.22
N GLY A 51 -14.51 15.43 -17.39
CA GLY A 51 -14.74 14.37 -16.42
C GLY A 51 -15.55 14.83 -15.21
N GLU A 52 -15.67 13.94 -14.22
CA GLU A 52 -16.43 14.22 -12.99
C GLU A 52 -15.55 14.76 -11.85
N ASN A 53 -14.22 14.66 -11.99
CA ASN A 53 -13.23 15.08 -11.01
C ASN A 53 -13.48 14.47 -9.62
N ILE A 54 -13.62 13.14 -9.56
CA ILE A 54 -13.87 12.38 -8.33
C ILE A 54 -12.67 11.47 -8.05
N SER A 55 -12.11 11.53 -6.84
CA SER A 55 -11.04 10.60 -6.44
C SER A 55 -11.48 9.13 -6.48
N PRO A 56 -10.58 8.20 -6.81
CA PRO A 56 -10.91 6.77 -6.83
C PRO A 56 -11.04 6.19 -5.42
N GLN A 57 -11.79 5.10 -5.30
CA GLN A 57 -11.72 4.20 -4.18
C GLN A 57 -10.29 3.66 -4.05
N LEU A 58 -9.75 3.62 -2.84
CA LEU A 58 -8.44 3.03 -2.56
C LEU A 58 -8.57 2.09 -1.36
N SER A 59 -7.91 0.94 -1.40
CA SER A 59 -7.76 0.07 -0.23
C SER A 59 -6.35 -0.48 -0.15
N TRP A 60 -5.80 -0.50 1.05
CA TRP A 60 -4.46 -1.01 1.31
C TRP A 60 -4.45 -2.07 2.42
N ARG A 61 -3.48 -2.99 2.32
CA ARG A 61 -3.33 -4.13 3.24
C ARG A 61 -1.87 -4.36 3.57
N ASN A 62 -1.64 -5.08 4.67
CA ASN A 62 -0.30 -5.47 5.15
C ASN A 62 0.59 -4.25 5.43
N SER A 63 0.05 -3.25 6.12
CA SER A 63 0.88 -2.12 6.56
C SER A 63 2.00 -2.60 7.49
N PRO A 64 3.21 -2.02 7.39
CA PRO A 64 4.33 -2.39 8.25
C PRO A 64 3.98 -2.28 9.75
N ALA A 65 4.56 -3.16 10.56
CA ALA A 65 4.41 -3.09 12.01
C ALA A 65 4.87 -1.70 12.52
N GLY A 66 4.03 -1.07 13.33
CA GLY A 66 4.32 0.26 13.89
C GLY A 66 3.89 1.45 13.04
N THR A 67 3.25 1.26 11.87
CA THR A 67 2.64 2.36 11.10
C THR A 67 1.77 3.25 11.98
N LYS A 68 1.99 4.57 11.92
CA LYS A 68 1.28 5.58 12.73
C LYS A 68 0.27 6.38 11.94
N SER A 69 0.50 6.53 10.65
CA SER A 69 -0.40 7.19 9.71
C SER A 69 -0.04 6.82 8.28
N TYR A 70 -0.91 7.17 7.34
CA TYR A 70 -0.67 7.07 5.91
C TYR A 70 -0.71 8.45 5.25
N ALA A 71 -0.16 8.51 4.05
CA ALA A 71 -0.35 9.58 3.10
C ALA A 71 -0.74 9.00 1.74
N ILE A 72 -1.58 9.73 1.00
CA ILE A 72 -1.94 9.43 -0.38
C ILE A 72 -1.50 10.60 -1.25
N THR A 73 -0.85 10.28 -2.36
CA THR A 73 -0.55 11.25 -3.41
C THR A 73 -0.93 10.68 -4.77
N VAL A 74 -1.38 11.56 -5.66
CA VAL A 74 -1.58 11.25 -7.09
C VAL A 74 -0.71 12.22 -7.86
N PHE A 75 0.23 11.69 -8.64
CA PHE A 75 1.26 12.46 -9.32
C PHE A 75 1.34 12.04 -10.79
N ASP A 76 1.33 13.03 -11.67
CA ASP A 76 1.59 12.86 -13.10
C ASP A 76 3.04 13.30 -13.40
N PRO A 77 3.96 12.35 -13.67
CA PRO A 77 5.33 12.67 -14.05
C PRO A 77 5.45 13.24 -15.48
N ASP A 78 4.44 13.04 -16.34
CA ASP A 78 4.47 13.37 -17.76
C ASP A 78 3.98 14.81 -18.03
N ALA A 79 3.40 15.48 -17.04
CA ALA A 79 2.99 16.87 -17.15
C ALA A 79 4.18 17.80 -17.47
N PRO A 80 4.10 18.62 -18.55
CA PRO A 80 5.24 19.36 -19.10
C PRO A 80 5.50 20.68 -18.33
N THR A 81 5.76 20.60 -17.03
CA THR A 81 5.96 21.74 -16.12
C THR A 81 7.40 21.86 -15.61
N GLY A 82 8.23 20.85 -15.87
CA GLY A 82 9.56 20.68 -15.25
C GLY A 82 9.52 20.00 -13.87
N SER A 83 8.34 19.81 -13.28
CA SER A 83 8.17 19.16 -11.95
C SER A 83 7.00 18.17 -11.88
N GLY A 84 6.40 17.82 -13.03
CA GLY A 84 5.18 17.03 -13.10
C GLY A 84 3.95 17.78 -12.59
N TRP A 85 2.92 17.05 -12.18
CA TRP A 85 1.70 17.62 -11.60
C TRP A 85 1.18 16.80 -10.42
N TRP A 86 1.01 17.46 -9.27
CA TRP A 86 0.39 16.86 -8.10
C TRP A 86 -1.13 17.03 -8.17
N HIS A 87 -1.85 15.95 -8.42
CA HIS A 87 -3.31 15.94 -8.55
C HIS A 87 -4.02 15.85 -7.19
N TRP A 88 -3.44 15.12 -6.24
CA TRP A 88 -4.02 14.94 -4.91
C TRP A 88 -2.93 14.74 -3.87
N THR A 89 -3.15 15.28 -2.67
CA THR A 89 -2.30 15.04 -1.49
C THR A 89 -3.19 15.01 -0.26
N MET A 90 -3.10 13.90 0.48
CA MET A 90 -3.79 13.71 1.76
C MET A 90 -2.78 13.11 2.74
N VAL A 91 -2.66 13.72 3.92
CA VAL A 91 -1.69 13.35 4.95
C VAL A 91 -2.39 13.12 6.28
N ASN A 92 -1.68 12.51 7.23
CA ASN A 92 -2.18 12.23 8.57
C ASN A 92 -3.43 11.33 8.58
N ILE A 93 -3.58 10.45 7.58
CA ILE A 93 -4.63 9.42 7.58
C ILE A 93 -4.34 8.48 8.76
N PRO A 94 -5.25 8.31 9.72
CA PRO A 94 -4.98 7.48 10.91
C PRO A 94 -4.63 6.03 10.57
N ALA A 95 -3.76 5.39 11.36
CA ALA A 95 -3.24 4.04 11.09
C ALA A 95 -4.32 2.95 10.97
N GLN A 96 -5.48 3.16 11.60
CA GLN A 96 -6.64 2.25 11.59
C GLN A 96 -7.49 2.35 10.32
N ILE A 97 -7.27 3.37 9.48
CA ILE A 97 -7.94 3.49 8.20
C ILE A 97 -7.18 2.63 7.19
N HIS A 98 -7.92 1.80 6.45
CA HIS A 98 -7.37 0.86 5.47
C HIS A 98 -8.00 1.01 4.08
N ASP A 99 -8.90 1.97 3.94
CA ASP A 99 -9.55 2.30 2.69
C ASP A 99 -10.04 3.75 2.68
N LEU A 100 -10.20 4.28 1.47
CA LEU A 100 -10.89 5.52 1.18
C LEU A 100 -11.99 5.20 0.16
N PRO A 101 -13.23 5.66 0.38
CA PRO A 101 -14.26 5.52 -0.62
C PRO A 101 -13.97 6.42 -1.83
N THR A 102 -14.59 6.10 -2.96
CA THR A 102 -14.66 6.99 -4.12
C THR A 102 -15.12 8.38 -3.69
N GLY A 103 -14.38 9.43 -4.08
CA GLY A 103 -14.70 10.82 -3.75
C GLY A 103 -14.25 11.31 -2.38
N ALA A 104 -13.33 10.59 -1.71
CA ALA A 104 -12.76 11.00 -0.42
C ALA A 104 -11.96 12.32 -0.45
N ASP A 105 -11.67 12.86 -1.63
CA ASP A 105 -11.04 14.17 -1.83
C ASP A 105 -11.97 15.35 -1.50
N LYS A 106 -13.28 15.12 -1.49
CA LYS A 106 -14.26 16.17 -1.19
C LYS A 106 -14.34 16.40 0.31
N LYS A 107 -14.18 17.65 0.74
CA LYS A 107 -14.51 18.06 2.11
C LYS A 107 -16.02 17.90 2.30
N THR A 108 -16.43 17.02 3.22
CA THR A 108 -17.76 17.08 3.83
C THR A 108 -17.94 18.35 4.63
#